data_AF-B7PZZ3-F1
#
_entry.id   AF-B7PZZ3-F1
#
_cell.length_a   1.000
_cell.length_b   1.000
_cell.length_c   1.000
_cell.angle_alpha   90.00
_cell.angle_beta   90.00
_cell.angle_gamma   90.00
#
_symmetry.space_group_name_H-M   'P 1'
#
loop_
_entity.id
_entity.type
_entity.pdbx_description
1 polymer ?
#
loop_
_entity_poly.entity_id
_entity_poly.type
_entity_poly.pdbx_seq_one_letter_code
_entity_poly.pdbx_strand_id
1 'polypeptide(L)'
;MEFGDAIGEHRQPTQVYTTTFTNRQRTDAIYSVSHSYTNTESAASKLVKGFQTNYKTTFSIGAPLIASVGGSYSFQYSLSKTKSDIHTKIETLKIEVKVAVPSNKTVQVTWYVINNVVDFPWTATVIVRGRFAVWFDRKVDDHHLWFFPASVLAHIDANLTIIDRFTVSFEAEGFFRKVATHDSRVFTYDLESSKRATPATSRRPKKFVTPFPLQ
;
A
#
# COMPACT_ATOMS: atom_id res chain seq x y z
N MET A 1 -12.02 15.31 -14.97
CA MET A 1 -11.24 14.32 -14.19
C MET A 1 -12.12 13.90 -13.05
N GLU A 2 -12.24 12.60 -12.83
CA GLU A 2 -13.14 12.04 -11.85
C GLU A 2 -12.38 11.01 -11.01
N PHE A 3 -12.60 11.04 -9.70
CA PHE A 3 -12.15 9.97 -8.81
C PHE A 3 -13.27 8.95 -8.72
N GLY A 4 -12.91 7.67 -8.85
CA GLY A 4 -13.80 6.59 -8.50
C GLY A 4 -13.85 6.36 -7.00
N ASP A 5 -14.75 5.46 -6.59
CA ASP A 5 -14.87 5.05 -5.21
C ASP A 5 -13.59 4.39 -4.68
N ALA A 6 -13.41 4.47 -3.36
CA ALA A 6 -12.33 3.78 -2.67
C ALA A 6 -12.40 2.26 -2.93
N ILE A 7 -11.28 1.67 -3.33
CA ILE A 7 -11.14 0.23 -3.54
C ILE A 7 -10.01 -0.34 -2.68
N GLY A 8 -10.12 -1.63 -2.37
CA GLY A 8 -9.04 -2.39 -1.74
C GLY A 8 -8.72 -1.94 -0.31
N GLU A 9 -9.70 -1.44 0.43
CA GLU A 9 -9.52 -1.10 1.85
C GLU A 9 -9.03 -2.33 2.62
N HIS A 10 -7.81 -2.25 3.14
CA HIS A 10 -7.25 -3.33 3.94
C HIS A 10 -6.49 -2.78 5.13
N ARG A 11 -6.67 -3.48 6.25
CA ARG A 11 -6.01 -3.17 7.52
C ARG A 11 -4.78 -4.02 7.64
N GLN A 12 -3.63 -3.39 7.87
CA GLN A 12 -2.36 -4.06 8.11
C GLN A 12 -1.92 -3.83 9.56
N PRO A 13 -2.18 -4.78 10.47
CA PRO A 13 -1.65 -4.73 11.83
C PRO A 13 -0.14 -5.00 11.80
N THR A 14 0.63 -4.06 12.34
CA THR A 14 2.08 -4.19 12.52
C THR A 14 2.39 -4.32 14.00
N GLN A 15 3.06 -5.39 14.41
CA GLN A 15 3.58 -5.50 15.78
C GLN A 15 4.76 -4.54 15.93
N VAL A 16 4.59 -3.49 16.73
CA VAL A 16 5.62 -2.44 16.88
C VAL A 16 6.41 -2.55 18.18
N TYR A 17 5.85 -3.24 19.18
CA TYR A 17 6.51 -3.47 20.46
C TYR A 17 6.00 -4.75 21.12
N THR A 18 6.90 -5.46 21.80
CA THR A 18 6.54 -6.59 22.66
C THR A 18 7.46 -6.62 23.87
N THR A 19 6.90 -6.92 25.04
CA THR A 19 7.66 -7.10 26.28
C THR A 19 6.98 -8.13 27.17
N THR A 20 7.72 -8.74 28.09
CA THR A 20 7.19 -9.71 29.05
C THR A 20 7.49 -9.27 30.47
N PHE A 21 6.49 -9.41 31.34
CA PHE A 21 6.62 -9.17 32.77
C PHE A 21 6.37 -10.47 33.51
N THR A 22 7.34 -10.89 34.32
CA THR A 22 7.20 -12.07 35.19
C THR A 22 7.06 -11.60 36.62
N ASN A 23 5.91 -11.85 37.23
CA ASN A 23 5.70 -11.60 38.65
C ASN A 23 6.05 -12.85 39.45
N ARG A 24 7.19 -12.84 40.16
CA ARG A 24 7.61 -13.92 41.06
C ARG A 24 7.19 -13.71 42.52
N GLN A 25 6.39 -12.67 42.78
CA GLN A 25 5.90 -12.37 44.12
C GLN A 25 4.66 -13.20 44.43
N ARG A 26 4.33 -13.32 45.71
CA ARG A 26 3.13 -14.03 46.20
C ARG A 26 1.83 -13.23 46.07
N THR A 27 1.93 -11.98 45.62
CA THR A 27 0.84 -11.05 45.41
C THR A 27 0.89 -10.50 43.99
N ASP A 28 -0.23 -9.99 43.51
CA ASP A 28 -0.31 -9.35 42.20
C ASP A 28 0.54 -8.08 42.16
N ALA A 29 1.06 -7.77 40.97
CA ALA A 29 1.90 -6.60 40.74
C ALA A 29 1.40 -5.82 39.53
N ILE A 30 1.55 -4.49 39.55
CA ILE A 30 1.21 -3.62 38.43
C ILE A 30 2.51 -3.11 37.81
N TYR A 31 2.65 -3.33 36.51
CA TYR A 31 3.77 -2.82 35.72
C TYR A 31 3.30 -1.72 34.77
N SER A 32 4.03 -0.61 34.74
CA SER A 32 3.79 0.46 33.76
C SER A 32 4.58 0.17 32.49
N VAL A 33 3.92 0.29 31.34
CA VAL A 33 4.51 0.15 30.02
C VAL A 33 4.36 1.48 29.30
N SER A 34 5.50 2.08 28.93
CA SER A 34 5.53 3.26 28.08
C SER A 34 6.42 3.01 26.87
N HIS A 35 5.91 3.34 25.68
CA HIS A 35 6.67 3.20 24.45
C HIS A 35 6.22 4.23 23.41
N SER A 36 7.13 4.66 22.54
CA SER A 36 6.83 5.50 21.40
C SER A 36 7.23 4.82 20.10
N TYR A 37 6.42 4.96 19.07
CA TYR A 37 6.64 4.41 17.74
C TYR A 37 6.46 5.50 16.69
N THR A 38 7.38 5.53 15.73
CA THR A 38 7.33 6.46 14.59
C THR A 38 6.67 5.74 13.42
N ASN A 39 5.43 6.08 13.13
CA ASN A 39 4.70 5.57 11.98
C ASN A 39 4.91 6.47 10.77
N THR A 40 4.94 5.88 9.58
CA THR A 40 5.03 6.62 8.32
C THR A 40 3.72 6.48 7.57
N GLU A 41 2.99 7.58 7.46
CA GLU A 41 1.87 7.70 6.54
C GLU A 41 2.41 8.05 5.15
N SER A 42 1.79 7.52 4.10
CA SER A 42 2.20 7.81 2.74
C SER A 42 1.02 8.00 1.80
N ALA A 43 1.23 8.87 0.83
CA ALA A 43 0.31 9.16 -0.25
C ALA A 43 1.12 9.00 -1.55
N ALA A 44 0.74 8.02 -2.36
CA ALA A 44 1.44 7.66 -3.58
C ALA A 44 0.53 7.74 -4.79
N SER A 45 1.08 8.15 -5.92
CA SER A 45 0.38 8.22 -7.19
C SER A 45 1.00 7.29 -8.22
N LYS A 46 0.17 6.66 -9.06
CA LYS A 46 0.64 5.91 -10.21
C LYS A 46 -0.25 6.15 -11.42
N LEU A 47 0.38 6.52 -12.53
CA LEU A 47 -0.23 6.54 -13.86
C LEU A 47 -0.26 5.11 -14.42
N VAL A 48 -1.44 4.64 -14.83
CA VAL A 48 -1.61 3.31 -15.44
C VAL A 48 -1.66 3.45 -16.96
N LYS A 49 -2.49 4.38 -17.45
CA LYS A 49 -2.63 4.69 -18.88
C LYS A 49 -2.36 6.17 -19.10
N GLY A 50 -1.27 6.44 -19.79
CA GLY A 50 -0.77 7.78 -20.07
C GLY A 50 -0.90 8.17 -21.53
N PHE A 51 -0.69 9.45 -21.81
CA PHE A 51 -0.71 10.02 -23.15
C PHE A 51 0.60 10.76 -23.42
N GLN A 52 1.38 10.28 -24.39
CA GLN A 52 2.68 10.86 -24.74
C GLN A 52 2.58 11.64 -26.05
N THR A 53 3.08 12.89 -26.03
CA THR A 53 3.31 13.67 -27.24
C THR A 53 4.68 14.36 -27.16
N ASN A 54 5.13 14.92 -28.28
CA ASN A 54 6.33 15.76 -28.33
C ASN A 54 6.14 17.11 -27.62
N TYR A 55 4.91 17.45 -27.21
CA TYR A 55 4.61 18.60 -26.38
C TYR A 55 4.50 18.18 -24.92
N LYS A 56 5.14 18.93 -24.03
CA LYS A 56 5.05 18.67 -22.58
C LYS A 56 3.61 18.88 -22.13
N THR A 57 2.92 17.78 -21.83
CA THR A 57 1.56 17.79 -21.28
C THR A 57 1.64 17.46 -19.79
N THR A 58 1.64 18.50 -18.96
CA THR A 58 1.58 18.39 -17.49
C THR A 58 0.23 18.83 -16.98
N PHE A 59 -0.34 18.08 -16.05
CA PHE A 59 -1.56 18.46 -15.35
C PHE A 59 -1.38 18.27 -13.84
N SER A 60 -2.09 19.07 -13.05
CA SER A 60 -2.08 18.94 -11.59
C SER A 60 -3.31 18.17 -11.14
N ILE A 61 -3.11 17.18 -10.29
CA ILE A 61 -4.16 16.41 -9.64
C ILE A 61 -4.20 16.82 -8.16
N GLY A 62 -5.30 17.42 -7.73
CA GLY A 62 -5.62 17.48 -6.30
C GLY A 62 -6.17 16.14 -5.85
N ALA A 63 -5.57 15.51 -4.85
CA ALA A 63 -6.20 14.38 -4.18
C ALA A 63 -7.44 14.88 -3.40
N PRO A 64 -8.56 14.15 -3.40
CA PRO A 64 -9.75 14.56 -2.68
C PRO A 64 -9.44 14.70 -1.18
N LEU A 65 -10.08 15.67 -0.54
CA LEU A 65 -9.97 15.90 0.89
C LEU A 65 -10.65 14.73 1.63
N ILE A 66 -9.88 13.72 2.03
CA ILE A 66 -10.41 12.60 2.80
C ILE A 66 -10.38 13.00 4.27
N ALA A 67 -11.56 13.32 4.80
CA ALA A 67 -11.83 13.94 6.10
C ALA A 67 -11.14 13.31 7.33
N SER A 68 -10.65 12.07 7.25
CA SER A 68 -9.95 11.41 8.36
C SER A 68 -8.50 11.86 8.56
N VAL A 69 -7.91 12.55 7.58
CA VAL A 69 -6.54 13.06 7.66
C VAL A 69 -6.58 14.54 7.28
N GLY A 70 -6.33 15.42 8.25
CA GLY A 70 -6.35 16.88 8.06
C GLY A 70 -5.23 17.37 7.15
N GLY A 71 -5.33 17.08 5.85
CA GLY A 71 -4.38 17.54 4.84
C GLY A 71 -4.87 17.28 3.41
N SER A 72 -4.87 18.34 2.59
CA SER A 72 -5.02 18.26 1.14
C SER A 72 -3.67 17.88 0.51
N TYR A 73 -3.63 16.81 -0.28
CA TYR A 73 -2.44 16.47 -1.06
C TYR A 73 -2.63 16.91 -2.52
N SER A 74 -1.60 17.49 -3.13
CA SER A 74 -1.58 17.83 -4.56
C SER A 74 -0.41 17.13 -5.23
N PHE A 75 -0.67 16.42 -6.31
CA PHE A 75 0.31 15.70 -7.11
C PHE A 75 0.38 16.31 -8.50
N GLN A 76 1.58 16.45 -9.06
CA GLN A 76 1.75 16.85 -10.45
C GLN A 76 1.97 15.61 -11.30
N TYR A 77 1.16 15.44 -12.33
CA TYR A 77 1.27 14.31 -13.24
C TYR A 77 1.76 14.77 -14.61
N SER A 78 2.67 13.99 -15.18
CA SER A 78 3.07 14.09 -16.59
C SER A 78 2.44 12.91 -17.32
N LEU A 79 1.50 13.16 -18.22
CA LEU A 79 0.84 12.08 -18.98
C LEU A 79 1.82 11.29 -19.85
N SER A 80 2.95 11.91 -20.20
CA SER A 80 4.00 11.35 -21.06
C SER A 80 5.01 10.47 -20.33
N LYS A 81 4.98 10.38 -18.99
CA LYS A 81 5.93 9.58 -18.22
C LYS A 81 5.23 8.88 -17.07
N THR A 82 5.49 7.58 -16.92
CA THR A 82 5.13 6.78 -15.74
C THR A 82 6.00 7.20 -14.56
N LYS A 83 5.75 8.39 -14.01
CA LYS A 83 6.40 8.85 -12.78
C LYS A 83 5.48 8.50 -11.61
N SER A 84 6.04 7.83 -10.62
CA SER A 84 5.40 7.66 -9.31
C SER A 84 5.90 8.77 -8.40
N ASP A 85 4.99 9.62 -7.91
CA ASP A 85 5.31 10.60 -6.87
C ASP A 85 4.74 10.11 -5.54
N ILE A 86 5.58 10.16 -4.50
CA ILE A 86 5.27 9.69 -3.15
C ILE A 86 5.51 10.84 -2.19
N HIS A 87 4.50 11.17 -1.39
CA HIS A 87 4.61 12.08 -0.25
C HIS A 87 4.48 11.27 1.04
N THR A 88 5.38 11.52 1.97
CA THR A 88 5.38 10.87 3.29
C THR A 88 5.12 11.89 4.39
N LYS A 89 4.43 11.45 5.44
CA LYS A 89 4.26 12.20 6.68
C LYS A 89 4.63 11.28 7.83
N ILE A 90 5.39 11.81 8.77
CA ILE A 90 5.79 11.08 9.97
C ILE A 90 4.82 11.43 11.10
N GLU A 91 4.32 10.41 11.78
CA GLU A 91 3.51 10.52 12.98
C GLU A 91 4.17 9.75 14.12
N THR A 92 4.19 10.34 15.32
CA THR A 92 4.67 9.65 16.51
C THR A 92 3.49 9.19 17.35
N LEU A 93 3.32 7.89 17.47
CA LEU A 93 2.35 7.24 18.34
C LEU A 93 3.00 6.91 19.68
N LYS A 94 2.23 6.97 20.76
CA LYS A 94 2.71 6.67 22.11
C LYS A 94 1.68 5.84 22.85
N ILE A 95 2.17 4.90 23.66
CA ILE A 95 1.36 4.17 24.64
C ILE A 95 1.88 4.43 26.04
N GLU A 96 0.95 4.50 26.98
CA GLU A 96 1.22 4.48 28.42
C GLU A 96 0.11 3.67 29.08
N VAL A 97 0.42 2.43 29.44
CA VAL A 97 -0.57 1.47 29.99
C VAL A 97 -0.06 0.83 31.26
N LYS A 98 -0.96 0.56 32.19
CA LYS A 98 -0.68 -0.21 33.41
C LYS A 98 -1.20 -1.63 33.23
N VAL A 99 -0.36 -2.62 33.47
CA VAL A 99 -0.66 -4.03 33.28
C VAL A 99 -0.58 -4.74 34.63
N ALA A 100 -1.69 -5.34 35.04
CA ALA A 100 -1.73 -6.22 36.20
C ALA A 100 -1.14 -7.58 35.81
N VAL A 101 -0.16 -8.04 36.57
CA VAL A 101 0.50 -9.33 36.40
C VAL A 101 0.24 -10.15 37.66
N PRO A 102 -0.60 -11.20 37.56
CA PRO A 102 -0.95 -12.01 38.73
C PRO A 102 0.26 -12.66 39.38
N SER A 103 0.14 -13.03 40.65
CA SER A 103 1.19 -13.75 41.38
C SER A 103 1.65 -15.01 40.62
N ASN A 104 2.98 -15.20 40.51
CA ASN A 104 3.62 -16.34 39.85
C ASN A 104 3.25 -16.53 38.36
N LYS A 105 2.80 -15.47 37.69
CA LYS A 105 2.46 -15.48 36.27
C LYS A 105 3.41 -14.63 35.44
N THR A 106 3.46 -14.94 34.15
CA THR A 106 4.16 -14.15 33.14
C THR A 106 3.14 -13.62 32.17
N VAL A 107 3.10 -12.30 31.99
CA VAL A 107 2.24 -11.65 31.01
C VAL A 107 3.10 -11.05 29.92
N GLN A 108 2.76 -11.31 28.66
CA GLN A 108 3.29 -10.62 27.51
C GLN A 108 2.40 -9.44 27.15
N VAL A 109 3.00 -8.29 26.90
CA VAL A 109 2.32 -7.08 26.43
C VAL A 109 2.80 -6.82 25.01
N THR A 110 1.89 -6.87 24.05
CA THR A 110 2.20 -6.61 22.64
C THR A 110 1.41 -5.40 22.14
N TRP A 111 2.09 -4.48 21.48
CA TRP A 111 1.48 -3.31 20.85
C TRP A 111 1.43 -3.48 19.33
N TYR A 112 0.24 -3.30 18.77
CA TYR A 112 0.01 -3.26 17.33
C TYR A 112 -0.44 -1.87 16.87
N VAL A 113 0.13 -1.42 15.76
CA VAL A 113 -0.35 -0.25 15.00
C VAL A 113 -1.03 -0.78 13.75
N ILE A 114 -2.25 -0.34 13.50
CA ILE A 114 -3.08 -0.79 12.38
C ILE A 114 -3.13 0.37 11.38
N ASN A 115 -2.49 0.18 10.23
CA ASN A 115 -2.60 1.12 9.12
C ASN A 115 -3.75 0.70 8.20
N ASN A 116 -4.52 1.67 7.72
CA ASN A 116 -5.46 1.47 6.64
C ASN A 116 -4.78 1.84 5.31
N VAL A 117 -4.92 0.95 4.33
CA VAL A 117 -4.43 1.16 2.98
C VAL A 117 -5.63 1.19 2.05
N VAL A 118 -5.77 2.27 1.29
CA VAL A 118 -6.90 2.50 0.40
C VAL A 118 -6.37 3.01 -0.94
N ASP A 119 -6.87 2.44 -2.03
CA ASP A 119 -6.60 2.89 -3.38
C ASP A 119 -7.81 3.64 -3.95
N PHE A 120 -7.57 4.77 -4.61
CA PHE A 120 -8.58 5.59 -5.26
C PHE A 120 -8.25 5.64 -6.76
N PRO A 121 -9.01 4.92 -7.61
CA PRO A 121 -8.84 5.02 -9.05
C PRO A 121 -9.26 6.42 -9.51
N TRP A 122 -8.64 6.90 -10.57
CA TRP A 122 -9.02 8.16 -11.19
C TRP A 122 -8.93 8.06 -12.71
N THR A 123 -9.77 8.83 -13.39
CA THR A 123 -9.78 8.97 -14.84
C THR A 123 -9.70 10.44 -15.26
N ALA A 124 -9.02 10.70 -16.38
CA ALA A 124 -8.90 12.03 -16.96
C ALA A 124 -9.02 11.95 -18.48
N THR A 125 -10.02 12.65 -19.03
CA THR A 125 -10.18 12.82 -20.47
C THR A 125 -9.18 13.83 -21.00
N VAL A 126 -8.33 13.40 -21.92
CA VAL A 126 -7.40 14.24 -22.68
C VAL A 126 -8.03 14.52 -24.03
N ILE A 127 -8.07 15.79 -24.44
CA ILE A 127 -8.59 16.19 -25.75
C ILE A 127 -7.42 16.67 -26.60
N VAL A 128 -7.28 16.07 -27.79
CA VAL A 128 -6.26 16.44 -28.77
C VAL A 128 -6.96 16.91 -30.02
N ARG A 129 -6.70 18.17 -30.39
CA ARG A 129 -7.26 18.80 -31.58
C ARG A 129 -6.15 19.29 -32.49
N GLY A 130 -6.23 18.93 -33.76
CA GLY A 130 -5.36 19.51 -34.78
C GLY A 130 -5.05 18.57 -35.94
N ARG A 131 -3.88 18.82 -36.53
CA ARG A 131 -3.32 18.04 -37.64
C ARG A 131 -1.89 17.68 -37.29
N PHE A 132 -1.45 16.53 -37.79
CA PHE A 132 -0.04 16.14 -37.72
C PHE A 132 0.52 16.00 -39.13
N ALA A 133 1.81 16.27 -39.26
CA ALA A 133 2.54 16.16 -40.50
C ALA A 133 3.27 14.82 -40.56
N VAL A 134 3.25 14.17 -41.73
CA VAL A 134 4.01 12.96 -42.03
C VAL A 134 4.86 13.23 -43.26
N TRP A 135 6.13 12.86 -43.20
CA TRP A 135 7.03 12.86 -44.34
C TRP A 135 7.20 11.41 -44.82
N PHE A 136 6.78 11.11 -46.05
CA PHE A 136 6.98 9.80 -46.64
C PHE A 136 8.28 9.75 -47.45
N ASP A 137 9.05 8.68 -47.30
CA ASP A 137 10.31 8.49 -48.04
C ASP A 137 10.08 8.40 -49.56
N ARG A 138 8.97 7.78 -49.98
CA ARG A 138 8.51 7.77 -51.36
C ARG A 138 7.38 8.77 -51.54
N LYS A 139 7.41 9.49 -52.67
CA LYS A 139 6.34 10.42 -53.03
C LYS A 139 5.01 9.68 -53.19
N VAL A 140 3.96 10.25 -52.60
CA VAL A 140 2.56 9.93 -52.89
C VAL A 140 2.00 11.15 -53.59
N ASP A 141 1.35 10.99 -54.75
CA ASP A 141 0.87 12.09 -55.60
C ASP A 141 1.89 13.23 -55.80
N ASP A 142 3.15 12.87 -56.10
CA ASP A 142 4.31 13.76 -56.27
C ASP A 142 4.74 14.59 -55.02
N HIS A 143 4.15 14.34 -53.85
CA HIS A 143 4.47 15.04 -52.59
C HIS A 143 5.02 14.10 -51.52
N HIS A 144 6.02 14.58 -50.76
CA HIS A 144 6.56 13.87 -49.58
C HIS A 144 5.83 14.22 -48.28
N LEU A 145 5.44 15.49 -48.12
CA LEU A 145 4.85 16.02 -46.88
C LEU A 145 3.33 16.02 -46.95
N TRP A 146 2.68 15.39 -45.98
CA TRP A 146 1.22 15.30 -45.89
C TRP A 146 0.72 15.68 -44.50
N PHE A 147 -0.45 16.32 -44.45
CA PHE A 147 -1.09 16.74 -43.20
C PHE A 147 -2.38 15.99 -42.96
N PHE A 148 -2.40 15.17 -41.92
CA PHE A 148 -3.58 14.39 -41.55
C PHE A 148 -4.27 15.00 -40.32
N PRO A 149 -5.60 14.96 -40.24
CA PRO A 149 -6.28 15.32 -39.01
C PRO A 149 -5.97 14.30 -37.91
N ALA A 150 -5.93 14.75 -36.65
CA ALA A 150 -5.66 13.88 -35.51
C ALA A 150 -6.66 12.71 -35.38
N SER A 151 -7.89 12.88 -35.86
CA SER A 151 -8.92 11.83 -35.93
C SER A 151 -8.48 10.56 -36.64
N VAL A 152 -7.58 10.65 -37.63
CA VAL A 152 -7.04 9.48 -38.34
C VAL A 152 -6.29 8.54 -37.40
N LEU A 153 -5.71 9.05 -36.31
CA LEU A 153 -5.01 8.22 -35.32
C LEU A 153 -5.95 7.24 -34.63
N ALA A 154 -7.25 7.55 -34.52
CA ALA A 154 -8.23 6.62 -33.93
C ALA A 154 -8.55 5.40 -34.81
N HIS A 155 -8.15 5.42 -36.09
CA HIS A 155 -8.19 4.21 -36.92
C HIS A 155 -7.01 3.27 -36.66
N ILE A 156 -5.99 3.74 -35.93
CA ILE A 156 -4.76 3.00 -35.63
C ILE A 156 -4.73 2.60 -34.15
N ASP A 157 -5.09 3.53 -33.26
CA ASP A 157 -5.13 3.32 -31.82
C ASP A 157 -6.58 3.28 -31.31
N ALA A 158 -7.03 2.09 -30.90
CA ALA A 158 -8.36 1.86 -30.36
C ALA A 158 -8.62 2.55 -29.01
N ASN A 159 -7.57 3.09 -28.36
CA ASN A 159 -7.73 3.89 -27.14
C ASN A 159 -8.17 5.33 -27.40
N LEU A 160 -8.22 5.76 -28.67
CA LEU A 160 -8.67 7.08 -29.07
C LEU A 160 -10.14 7.03 -29.52
N THR A 161 -10.93 8.00 -29.06
CA THR A 161 -12.31 8.18 -29.51
C THR A 161 -12.41 9.42 -30.38
N ILE A 162 -13.00 9.30 -31.57
CA ILE A 162 -13.24 10.44 -32.45
C ILE A 162 -14.34 11.31 -31.87
N ILE A 163 -14.05 12.58 -31.63
CA ILE A 163 -15.06 13.59 -31.28
C ILE A 163 -15.56 14.27 -32.56
N ASP A 164 -14.62 14.73 -33.40
CA ASP A 164 -14.93 15.37 -34.67
C ASP A 164 -13.79 15.16 -35.69
N ARG A 165 -13.91 15.77 -36.88
CA ARG A 165 -12.92 15.63 -37.97
C ARG A 165 -11.48 15.88 -37.53
N PHE A 166 -11.21 16.78 -36.59
CA PHE A 166 -9.86 17.16 -36.16
C PHE A 166 -9.55 16.82 -34.71
N THR A 167 -10.50 16.22 -33.99
CA THR A 167 -10.43 16.08 -32.53
C THR A 167 -10.62 14.63 -32.12
N VAL A 168 -9.73 14.15 -31.25
CA VAL A 168 -9.86 12.87 -30.56
C VAL A 168 -9.81 13.08 -29.05
N SER A 169 -10.46 12.19 -28.30
CA SER A 169 -10.24 12.03 -26.87
C SER A 169 -9.46 10.77 -26.55
N PHE A 170 -8.74 10.82 -25.45
CA PHE A 170 -8.07 9.69 -24.83
C PHE A 170 -8.43 9.68 -23.35
N GLU A 171 -8.83 8.53 -22.82
CA GLU A 171 -9.04 8.37 -21.38
C GLU A 171 -7.76 7.90 -20.73
N ALA A 172 -7.14 8.79 -19.94
CA ALA A 172 -6.04 8.46 -19.06
C ALA A 172 -6.59 7.94 -17.73
N GLU A 173 -5.89 7.00 -17.13
CA GLU A 173 -6.27 6.41 -15.85
C GLU A 173 -5.06 6.17 -14.96
N GLY A 174 -5.32 6.16 -13.66
CA GLY A 174 -4.33 5.81 -12.66
C GLY A 174 -4.99 5.51 -11.32
N PHE A 175 -4.15 5.37 -10.30
CA PHE A 175 -4.62 5.25 -8.93
C PHE A 175 -3.81 6.12 -7.98
N PHE A 176 -4.48 6.52 -6.91
CA PHE A 176 -3.91 7.18 -5.76
C PHE A 176 -3.98 6.22 -4.57
N ARG A 177 -2.83 5.83 -4.01
CA ARG A 177 -2.73 4.98 -2.83
C ARG A 177 -2.50 5.83 -1.59
N LYS A 178 -3.30 5.59 -0.56
CA LYS A 178 -3.13 6.19 0.78
C LYS A 178 -2.83 5.10 1.79
N VAL A 179 -1.82 5.33 2.62
CA VAL A 179 -1.49 4.54 3.82
C VAL A 179 -1.55 5.51 5.00
N ALA A 180 -2.47 5.27 5.94
CA ALA A 180 -2.67 6.14 7.11
C ALA A 180 -2.92 5.31 8.36
N THR A 181 -2.61 5.87 9.54
CA THR A 181 -2.93 5.22 10.82
C THR A 181 -4.45 5.11 10.95
N HIS A 182 -4.96 3.91 11.21
CA HIS A 182 -6.37 3.69 11.53
C HIS A 182 -6.60 3.56 13.03
N ASP A 183 -5.78 2.74 13.68
CA ASP A 183 -5.95 2.38 15.08
C ASP A 183 -4.60 1.91 15.68
N SER A 184 -4.52 1.89 17.00
CA SER A 184 -3.37 1.43 17.76
C SER A 184 -3.87 0.72 19.01
N ARG A 185 -3.51 -0.56 19.19
CA ARG A 185 -4.04 -1.41 20.27
C ARG A 185 -2.94 -2.17 20.99
N VAL A 186 -3.05 -2.22 22.32
CA VAL A 186 -2.20 -3.04 23.18
C VAL A 186 -2.98 -4.28 23.60
N PHE A 187 -2.35 -5.44 23.48
CA PHE A 187 -2.88 -6.72 23.93
C PHE A 187 -1.99 -7.29 25.01
N THR A 188 -2.62 -7.98 25.96
CA THR A 188 -1.94 -8.69 27.04
C THR A 188 -2.25 -10.18 26.95
N TYR A 189 -1.24 -11.02 26.99
CA TYR A 189 -1.35 -12.48 26.92
C TYR A 189 -0.75 -13.11 28.18
N ASP A 190 -1.50 -13.98 28.87
CA ASP A 190 -0.90 -14.83 29.91
C ASP A 190 -0.07 -15.90 29.20
N LEU A 191 1.24 -15.87 29.44
CA LEU A 191 2.12 -16.93 29.01
C LEU A 191 2.02 -18.01 30.09
N GLU A 192 1.32 -19.10 29.76
CA GLU A 192 1.34 -20.33 30.58
C GLU A 192 2.80 -20.58 30.98
N SER A 193 3.09 -20.48 32.28
CA SER A 193 4.37 -20.92 32.81
C SER A 193 4.55 -22.32 32.25
N SER A 194 5.64 -22.59 31.53
CA SER A 194 5.88 -23.95 31.06
C SER A 194 5.73 -24.86 32.27
N LYS A 195 4.63 -25.61 32.31
CA LYS A 195 4.46 -26.62 33.35
C LYS A 195 5.66 -27.51 33.10
N ARG A 196 6.64 -27.40 33.99
CA ARG A 196 7.83 -28.24 34.05
C ARG A 196 7.34 -29.62 33.66
N ALA A 197 7.67 -30.07 32.44
CA ALA A 197 7.18 -31.35 31.95
C ALA A 197 7.58 -32.35 33.02
N THR A 198 6.61 -32.86 33.78
CA THR A 198 6.88 -33.87 34.78
C THR A 198 7.53 -35.00 34.00
N PRO A 199 8.76 -35.44 34.35
CA PRO A 199 9.36 -36.54 33.63
C PRO A 199 8.48 -37.77 33.86
N ALA A 200 7.61 -38.06 32.90
CA ALA A 200 6.75 -39.22 32.93
C ALA A 200 7.55 -40.43 32.44
N THR A 201 8.58 -40.83 33.19
CA THR A 201 9.14 -42.18 33.05
C THR A 201 10.01 -42.56 34.27
N SER A 202 9.39 -43.24 35.24
CA SER A 202 10.08 -44.29 36.00
C SER A 202 9.85 -45.59 35.25
N ARG A 203 10.68 -45.87 34.24
CA ARG A 203 10.82 -47.22 33.69
C ARG A 203 12.20 -47.36 33.07
N ARG A 204 12.99 -48.28 33.63
CA ARG A 204 14.28 -48.70 33.04
C ARG A 204 14.08 -49.03 31.55
N PRO A 205 14.91 -48.52 30.64
CA PRO A 205 14.87 -48.96 29.25
C PRO A 205 15.15 -50.47 29.21
N LYS A 206 14.24 -51.24 28.58
CA LYS A 206 14.50 -52.65 28.29
C LYS A 206 15.68 -52.71 27.31
N LYS A 207 16.68 -53.56 27.60
CA LYS A 207 17.78 -53.84 26.68
C LYS A 207 17.22 -54.25 25.33
N PHE A 208 17.65 -53.56 24.28
CA PHE A 208 17.40 -53.94 22.90
C PHE A 208 18.16 -55.24 22.64
N VAL A 209 17.44 -56.31 22.30
CA VAL A 209 18.02 -57.54 21.77
C VAL A 209 17.81 -57.50 20.27
N THR A 210 18.90 -57.42 19.51
CA THR A 210 18.86 -57.39 18.05
C THR A 210 18.39 -58.75 17.52
N PRO A 211 17.44 -58.83 16.58
CA PRO A 211 17.08 -60.08 15.93
C PRO A 211 18.24 -60.57 15.04
N PHE A 212 18.40 -61.90 14.95
CA PHE A 212 19.40 -62.53 14.09
C PHE A 212 19.19 -62.19 12.60
N PRO A 213 20.27 -62.03 11.81
CA PRO A 213 20.17 -61.72 10.40
C PRO A 213 19.61 -62.91 9.62
N LEU A 214 18.67 -62.63 8.72
CA LEU A 214 18.19 -63.60 7.74
C LEU A 214 19.25 -63.76 6.63
N GLN A 215 19.58 -65.01 6.31
CA GLN A 215 20.44 -65.40 5.17
C GLN A 215 19.80 -65.03 3.84
#